data_AF-A2D8X3-F1
#
_entry.id   AF-A2D8X3-F1
#
_cell.length_a   1.000
_cell.length_b   1.000
_cell.length_c   1.000
_cell.angle_alpha   90.00
_cell.angle_beta   90.00
_cell.angle_gamma   90.00
#
_symmetry.space_group_name_H-M   'P 1'
#
loop_
_entity.id
_entity.type
_entity.pdbx_description
1 polymer ?
#
loop_
_entity_poly.entity_id
_entity_poly.type
_entity_poly.pdbx_seq_one_letter_code
_entity_poly.pdbx_strand_id
1 'polypeptide(L)'
;MFEKQKTIGEGCDYATLEEAFEKAPAGTHLLIKPGEYHFDHELVFNKSFALQTDDDEKLATLIAPSIKFNMEPSCFAVFSRVNFDGYCQFLNGCTASFEVCDFTSKKTDENAIITVNNSAPTFRFCKFHDFPKYGIDYVEGRGGICTDCEFVNIGCEGDPIKITLPSRPFHEHNKKL
;
A
#
# COMPACT_ATOMS: atom_id res chain seq x y z
N MET A 1 -7.71 -21.22 -18.20
CA MET A 1 -8.54 -20.06 -18.57
C MET A 1 -8.11 -18.95 -17.63
N PHE A 2 -7.38 -17.95 -18.10
CA PHE A 2 -7.04 -16.80 -17.26
C PHE A 2 -8.35 -16.05 -16.97
N GLU A 3 -8.66 -15.80 -15.70
CA GLU A 3 -9.81 -14.98 -15.36
C GLU A 3 -9.68 -13.62 -16.05
N LYS A 4 -10.76 -13.18 -16.68
CA LYS A 4 -10.81 -11.91 -17.37
C LYS A 4 -10.69 -10.80 -16.31
N GLN A 5 -9.79 -9.85 -16.55
CA GLN A 5 -9.67 -8.64 -15.73
C GLN A 5 -11.03 -7.92 -15.63
N LYS A 6 -11.27 -7.35 -14.46
CA LYS A 6 -12.47 -6.60 -14.12
C LYS A 6 -12.14 -5.12 -13.99
N THR A 7 -12.94 -4.25 -14.59
CA THR A 7 -12.68 -2.81 -14.56
C THR A 7 -13.49 -2.08 -13.51
N ILE A 8 -12.96 -0.96 -13.01
CA ILE A 8 -13.60 -0.09 -12.02
C ILE A 8 -13.79 1.32 -12.61
N GLY A 9 -15.02 1.83 -12.53
CA GLY A 9 -15.43 3.16 -13.01
C GLY A 9 -16.82 3.18 -13.63
N GLU A 10 -17.29 4.34 -14.05
CA GLU A 10 -18.59 4.47 -14.71
C GLU A 10 -18.67 3.59 -15.97
N GLY A 11 -19.70 2.75 -16.06
CA GLY A 11 -19.88 1.79 -17.16
C GLY A 11 -18.96 0.57 -17.16
N CYS A 12 -18.20 0.35 -16.08
CA CYS A 12 -17.30 -0.80 -15.91
C CYS A 12 -17.97 -1.99 -15.19
N ASP A 13 -17.21 -3.06 -14.91
CA ASP A 13 -17.70 -4.21 -14.13
C ASP A 13 -18.16 -3.82 -12.71
N TYR A 14 -17.51 -2.80 -12.14
CA TYR A 14 -17.88 -2.18 -10.87
C TYR A 14 -17.91 -0.67 -11.04
N ALA A 15 -18.95 0.00 -10.53
CA ALA A 15 -19.08 1.45 -10.64
C ALA A 15 -18.09 2.19 -9.73
N THR A 16 -17.80 1.63 -8.55
CA THR A 16 -16.88 2.21 -7.56
C THR A 16 -15.88 1.19 -7.03
N LEU A 17 -14.84 1.71 -6.36
CA LEU A 17 -13.81 0.87 -5.75
C LEU A 17 -14.37 0.06 -4.57
N GLU A 18 -15.24 0.67 -3.77
CA GLU A 18 -15.95 0.02 -2.66
C GLU A 18 -16.83 -1.12 -3.15
N GLU A 19 -17.57 -0.89 -4.25
CA GLU A 19 -18.38 -1.93 -4.86
C GLU A 19 -17.53 -3.12 -5.31
N ALA A 20 -16.36 -2.87 -5.91
CA ALA A 20 -15.42 -3.91 -6.29
C ALA A 20 -14.89 -4.66 -5.05
N PHE A 21 -14.53 -3.94 -3.99
CA PHE A 21 -14.04 -4.55 -2.75
C PHE A 21 -15.11 -5.33 -1.98
N GLU A 22 -16.38 -5.01 -2.16
CA GLU A 22 -17.49 -5.78 -1.60
C GLU A 22 -17.81 -7.01 -2.47
N LYS A 23 -18.01 -6.82 -3.77
CA LYS A 23 -18.65 -7.81 -4.66
C LYS A 23 -17.68 -8.66 -5.46
N ALA A 24 -16.44 -8.20 -5.68
CA ALA A 24 -15.49 -8.98 -6.47
C ALA A 24 -15.10 -10.28 -5.74
N PRO A 25 -15.11 -11.43 -6.43
CA PRO A 25 -14.56 -12.66 -5.86
C PRO A 25 -13.11 -12.48 -5.40
N ALA A 26 -12.70 -13.20 -4.37
CA ALA A 26 -11.30 -13.23 -3.95
C ALA A 26 -10.43 -13.79 -5.10
N GLY A 27 -9.27 -13.16 -5.34
CA GLY A 27 -8.35 -13.48 -6.43
C GLY A 27 -8.59 -12.67 -7.71
N THR A 28 -9.64 -11.84 -7.78
CA THR A 28 -9.94 -11.03 -8.95
C THR A 28 -8.81 -10.05 -9.28
N HIS A 29 -8.49 -9.90 -10.57
CA HIS A 29 -7.65 -8.81 -11.06
C HIS A 29 -8.53 -7.61 -11.43
N LEU A 30 -8.37 -6.52 -10.68
CA LEU A 30 -9.07 -5.25 -10.80
C LEU A 30 -8.20 -4.21 -11.50
N LEU A 31 -8.75 -3.61 -12.55
CA LEU A 31 -8.18 -2.48 -13.28
C LEU A 31 -8.94 -1.20 -12.91
N ILE A 32 -8.22 -0.22 -12.35
CA ILE A 32 -8.79 1.07 -11.95
C ILE A 32 -8.34 2.16 -12.92
N LYS A 33 -9.23 3.08 -13.28
CA LYS A 33 -8.85 4.23 -14.11
C LYS A 33 -7.95 5.20 -13.33
N PRO A 34 -7.08 5.98 -13.99
CA PRO A 34 -6.34 7.04 -13.32
C PRO A 34 -7.27 8.09 -12.72
N GLY A 35 -6.85 8.67 -11.60
CA GLY A 35 -7.62 9.69 -10.90
C GLY A 35 -7.46 9.62 -9.39
N GLU A 36 -8.07 10.56 -8.69
CA GLU A 36 -8.12 10.58 -7.24
C GLU A 36 -9.42 9.94 -6.75
N TYR A 37 -9.29 9.03 -5.80
CA TYR A 37 -10.41 8.32 -5.17
C TYR A 37 -10.43 8.70 -3.70
N HIS A 38 -11.39 9.55 -3.32
CA HIS A 38 -11.48 10.13 -1.98
C HIS A 38 -12.44 9.34 -1.11
N PHE A 39 -11.96 8.89 0.06
CA PHE A 39 -12.72 8.18 1.08
C PHE A 39 -12.78 9.04 2.35
N ASP A 40 -13.98 9.28 2.85
CA ASP A 40 -14.22 9.99 4.11
C ASP A 40 -14.09 9.10 5.35
N HIS A 41 -13.84 7.82 5.15
CA HIS A 41 -13.73 6.78 6.15
C HIS A 41 -12.45 5.95 5.96
N GLU A 42 -12.21 5.06 6.90
CA GLU A 42 -11.09 4.13 6.83
C GLU A 42 -11.28 3.12 5.69
N LEU A 43 -10.27 3.00 4.83
CA LEU A 43 -10.24 1.99 3.78
C LEU A 43 -9.60 0.70 4.29
N VAL A 44 -10.30 -0.43 4.19
CA VAL A 44 -9.81 -1.73 4.70
C VAL A 44 -9.71 -2.76 3.58
N PHE A 45 -8.51 -3.30 3.41
CA PHE A 45 -8.22 -4.43 2.53
C PHE A 45 -8.06 -5.70 3.35
N ASN A 46 -8.89 -6.72 3.08
CA ASN A 46 -8.95 -7.94 3.89
C ASN A 46 -9.14 -9.23 3.07
N LYS A 47 -9.00 -9.17 1.74
CA LYS A 47 -9.20 -10.31 0.83
C LYS A 47 -8.13 -10.34 -0.26
N SER A 48 -7.99 -11.47 -0.94
CA SER A 48 -7.06 -11.60 -2.07
C SER A 48 -7.57 -10.85 -3.31
N PHE A 49 -6.70 -10.14 -4.02
CA PHE A 49 -6.96 -9.51 -5.33
C PHE A 49 -5.67 -8.95 -5.94
N ALA A 50 -5.69 -8.60 -7.21
CA ALA A 50 -4.70 -7.68 -7.79
C ALA A 50 -5.40 -6.36 -8.12
N LEU A 51 -4.79 -5.22 -7.78
CA LEU A 51 -5.27 -3.89 -8.14
C LEU A 51 -4.18 -3.16 -8.92
N GLN A 52 -4.51 -2.74 -10.13
CA GLN A 52 -3.59 -2.05 -11.02
C GLN A 52 -4.27 -0.88 -11.71
N THR A 53 -3.54 0.23 -11.91
CA THR A 53 -4.03 1.31 -12.76
C THR A 53 -3.98 0.91 -14.24
N ASP A 54 -5.08 1.16 -14.96
CA ASP A 54 -5.27 0.89 -16.39
C ASP A 54 -4.65 1.99 -17.29
N ASP A 55 -3.44 2.45 -16.94
CA ASP A 55 -2.70 3.47 -17.69
C ASP A 55 -1.19 3.42 -17.33
N ASP A 56 -0.35 3.65 -18.34
CA ASP A 56 1.11 3.56 -18.24
C ASP A 56 1.79 4.88 -17.83
N GLU A 57 1.07 5.99 -17.81
CA GLU A 57 1.61 7.31 -17.46
C GLU A 57 0.91 7.92 -16.24
N LYS A 58 -0.41 7.76 -16.14
CA LYS A 58 -1.23 8.34 -15.07
C LYS A 58 -1.59 7.27 -14.05
N LEU A 59 -1.54 7.63 -12.77
CA LEU A 59 -1.80 6.70 -11.66
C LEU A 59 -3.13 6.99 -10.99
N ALA A 60 -3.77 5.95 -10.45
CA ALA A 60 -4.83 6.10 -9.47
C ALA A 60 -4.22 6.40 -8.11
N THR A 61 -4.81 7.34 -7.36
CA THR A 61 -4.44 7.64 -5.97
C THR A 61 -5.63 7.38 -5.06
N LEU A 62 -5.45 6.50 -4.08
CA LEU A 62 -6.43 6.22 -3.04
C LEU A 62 -6.16 7.15 -1.86
N ILE A 63 -7.13 8.01 -1.53
CA ILE A 63 -6.99 9.08 -0.54
C ILE A 63 -7.96 8.80 0.59
N ALA A 64 -7.44 8.45 1.77
CA ALA A 64 -8.25 8.11 2.93
C ALA A 64 -7.56 8.57 4.24
N PRO A 65 -8.31 8.89 5.30
CA PRO A 65 -7.72 9.23 6.60
C PRO A 65 -6.85 8.10 7.19
N SER A 66 -7.20 6.85 6.88
CA SER A 66 -6.51 5.63 7.33
C SER A 66 -6.71 4.54 6.27
N ILE A 67 -5.65 3.77 5.99
CA ILE A 67 -5.66 2.66 5.03
C ILE A 67 -5.10 1.42 5.72
N LYS A 68 -5.94 0.41 5.92
CA LYS A 68 -5.56 -0.83 6.61
C LYS A 68 -5.45 -1.99 5.64
N PHE A 69 -4.26 -2.55 5.56
CA PHE A 69 -4.02 -3.87 4.96
C PHE A 69 -4.17 -4.92 6.05
N ASN A 70 -5.42 -5.26 6.34
CA ASN A 70 -5.83 -6.19 7.38
C ASN A 70 -6.14 -7.57 6.80
N MET A 71 -5.10 -8.23 6.30
CA MET A 71 -5.21 -9.48 5.55
C MET A 71 -4.61 -10.64 6.34
N GLU A 72 -5.33 -11.76 6.38
CA GLU A 72 -4.78 -13.01 6.91
C GLU A 72 -3.57 -13.47 6.09
N PRO A 73 -2.66 -14.29 6.64
CA PRO A 73 -1.48 -14.77 5.91
C PRO A 73 -1.80 -15.63 4.69
N SER A 74 -3.04 -16.14 4.59
CA SER A 74 -3.58 -16.91 3.46
C SER A 74 -4.06 -16.03 2.29
N CYS A 75 -4.22 -14.72 2.51
CA CYS A 75 -4.65 -13.77 1.51
C CYS A 75 -3.45 -13.20 0.74
N PHE A 76 -3.61 -13.05 -0.57
CA PHE A 76 -2.61 -12.50 -1.46
C PHE A 76 -3.16 -11.27 -2.16
N ALA A 77 -2.59 -10.10 -1.86
CA ALA A 77 -2.88 -8.88 -2.59
C ALA A 77 -1.65 -8.33 -3.29
N VAL A 78 -1.85 -7.88 -4.52
CA VAL A 78 -0.85 -7.18 -5.32
C VAL A 78 -1.39 -5.83 -5.69
N PHE A 79 -0.61 -4.79 -5.44
CA PHE A 79 -0.87 -3.43 -5.87
C PHE A 79 0.24 -3.02 -6.82
N SER A 80 -0.12 -2.60 -8.02
CA SER A 80 0.84 -2.14 -9.01
C SER A 80 0.40 -0.81 -9.56
N ARG A 81 1.28 0.20 -9.53
CA ARG A 81 0.99 1.51 -10.14
C ARG A 81 -0.24 2.17 -9.50
N VAL A 82 -0.40 2.05 -8.19
CA VAL A 82 -1.49 2.67 -7.41
C VAL A 82 -0.87 3.40 -6.23
N ASN A 83 -1.25 4.66 -6.05
CA ASN A 83 -0.73 5.52 -4.99
C ASN A 83 -1.67 5.55 -3.79
N PHE A 84 -1.13 5.86 -2.62
CA PHE A 84 -1.83 5.90 -1.35
C PHE A 84 -1.51 7.22 -0.62
N ASP A 85 -2.51 8.08 -0.45
CA ASP A 85 -2.46 9.25 0.45
C ASP A 85 -3.29 8.93 1.69
N GLY A 86 -2.60 8.54 2.76
CA GLY A 86 -3.23 8.12 4.00
C GLY A 86 -2.24 7.37 4.88
N TYR A 87 -2.50 7.39 6.19
CA TYR A 87 -1.73 6.58 7.12
C TYR A 87 -1.99 5.10 6.88
N CYS A 88 -0.96 4.35 6.49
CA CYS A 88 -1.08 2.95 6.11
C CYS A 88 -0.69 2.01 7.26
N GLN A 89 -1.50 0.99 7.51
CA GLN A 89 -1.24 -0.01 8.55
C GLN A 89 -1.30 -1.43 8.00
N PHE A 90 -0.26 -2.22 8.26
CA PHE A 90 -0.21 -3.63 7.90
C PHE A 90 -0.46 -4.48 9.14
N LEU A 91 -1.52 -5.30 9.09
CA LEU A 91 -2.03 -6.05 10.23
C LEU A 91 -2.23 -7.52 9.88
N ASN A 92 -2.43 -8.35 10.91
CA ASN A 92 -2.87 -9.75 10.79
C ASN A 92 -1.98 -10.67 9.93
N GLY A 93 -0.68 -10.39 9.85
CA GLY A 93 0.25 -11.23 9.09
C GLY A 93 0.20 -10.99 7.59
N CYS A 94 -0.29 -9.81 7.18
CA CYS A 94 -0.39 -9.37 5.80
C CYS A 94 0.93 -9.55 5.04
N THR A 95 0.85 -10.07 3.81
CA THR A 95 1.97 -10.30 2.89
C THR A 95 1.79 -9.58 1.54
N ALA A 96 0.99 -8.50 1.51
CA ALA A 96 0.75 -7.74 0.29
C ALA A 96 2.05 -7.29 -0.40
N SER A 97 2.02 -7.29 -1.73
CA SER A 97 3.12 -6.79 -2.56
C SER A 97 2.72 -5.48 -3.25
N PHE A 98 3.66 -4.54 -3.29
CA PHE A 98 3.50 -3.22 -3.87
C PHE A 98 4.64 -2.98 -4.86
N GLU A 99 4.28 -2.56 -6.07
CA GLU A 99 5.23 -2.30 -7.15
C GLU A 99 4.88 -0.97 -7.83
N VAL A 100 5.85 -0.04 -7.87
CA VAL A 100 5.67 1.29 -8.48
C VAL A 100 4.48 2.03 -7.83
N CYS A 101 4.47 2.06 -6.50
CA CYS A 101 3.45 2.74 -5.70
C CYS A 101 4.06 3.91 -4.94
N ASP A 102 3.36 5.03 -4.87
CA ASP A 102 3.71 6.14 -4.00
C ASP A 102 2.88 6.12 -2.71
N PHE A 103 3.53 6.41 -1.59
CA PHE A 103 2.93 6.51 -0.27
C PHE A 103 3.22 7.88 0.34
N THR A 104 2.17 8.57 0.77
CA THR A 104 2.25 9.82 1.52
C THR A 104 1.18 9.85 2.61
N SER A 105 1.33 10.75 3.57
CA SER A 105 0.35 10.93 4.64
C SER A 105 0.45 12.33 5.24
N LYS A 106 -0.70 12.96 5.46
CA LYS A 106 -0.80 14.25 6.19
C LYS A 106 -0.94 14.05 7.71
N LYS A 107 -1.00 12.80 8.18
CA LYS A 107 -1.25 12.45 9.57
C LYS A 107 0.04 12.52 10.41
N THR A 108 0.32 13.69 10.99
CA THR A 108 1.61 14.00 11.63
C THR A 108 1.75 13.54 13.09
N ASP A 109 0.66 13.12 13.73
CA ASP A 109 0.65 12.51 15.06
C ASP A 109 1.22 11.09 15.07
N GLU A 110 1.31 10.42 13.92
CA GLU A 110 1.93 9.10 13.76
C GLU A 110 3.46 9.18 13.66
N ASN A 111 4.13 8.03 13.79
CA ASN A 111 5.59 7.95 13.69
C ASN A 111 6.10 7.75 12.26
N ALA A 112 5.27 7.23 11.36
CA ALA A 112 5.63 6.95 9.98
C ALA A 112 4.43 7.07 9.02
N ILE A 113 4.69 7.13 7.72
CA ILE A 113 3.66 6.98 6.68
C ILE A 113 3.03 5.58 6.79
N ILE A 114 3.88 4.57 7.00
CA ILE A 114 3.48 3.17 7.13
C ILE A 114 3.89 2.60 8.49
N THR A 115 2.95 1.94 9.15
CA THR A 115 3.23 1.10 10.32
C THR A 115 3.00 -0.37 9.97
N VAL A 116 4.01 -1.22 10.26
CA VAL A 116 3.94 -2.66 10.03
C VAL A 116 3.88 -3.40 11.35
N ASN A 117 2.74 -4.04 11.63
CA ASN A 117 2.49 -4.82 12.85
C ASN A 117 2.34 -6.31 12.51
N ASN A 118 3.28 -7.13 12.99
CA ASN A 118 3.32 -8.57 12.82
C ASN A 118 3.04 -9.04 11.37
N SER A 119 3.54 -8.29 10.39
CA SER A 119 3.25 -8.45 8.97
C SER A 119 4.54 -8.42 8.15
N ALA A 120 4.48 -8.89 6.90
CA ALA A 120 5.62 -9.00 5.99
C ALA A 120 5.26 -8.49 4.58
N PRO A 121 4.88 -7.21 4.44
CA PRO A 121 4.65 -6.62 3.12
C PRO A 121 5.94 -6.56 2.30
N THR A 122 5.79 -6.55 0.98
CA THR A 122 6.89 -6.37 0.02
C THR A 122 6.70 -5.07 -0.73
N PHE A 123 7.68 -4.17 -0.67
CA PHE A 123 7.72 -2.92 -1.44
C PHE A 123 8.88 -2.95 -2.43
N ARG A 124 8.61 -2.67 -3.70
CA ARG A 124 9.62 -2.61 -4.76
C ARG A 124 9.35 -1.41 -5.67
N PHE A 125 10.40 -0.63 -5.96
CA PHE A 125 10.28 0.57 -6.79
C PHE A 125 9.21 1.55 -6.29
N CYS A 126 8.94 1.53 -4.98
CA CYS A 126 7.97 2.41 -4.35
C CYS A 126 8.63 3.72 -3.91
N LYS A 127 7.81 4.76 -3.78
CA LYS A 127 8.24 6.04 -3.22
C LYS A 127 7.49 6.32 -1.93
N PHE A 128 8.21 6.74 -0.90
CA PHE A 128 7.67 7.18 0.38
C PHE A 128 8.06 8.65 0.53
N HIS A 129 7.08 9.55 0.67
CA HIS A 129 7.43 10.97 0.62
C HIS A 129 6.58 11.91 1.46
N ASP A 130 7.20 13.06 1.77
CA ASP A 130 6.60 14.21 2.43
C ASP A 130 6.05 13.90 3.81
N PHE A 131 6.90 13.34 4.68
CA PHE A 131 6.50 12.99 6.05
C PHE A 131 7.54 13.45 7.08
N PRO A 132 7.13 14.09 8.19
CA PRO A 132 8.06 14.74 9.13
C PRO A 132 8.90 13.78 9.98
N LYS A 133 8.66 12.46 9.91
CA LYS A 133 9.35 11.44 10.71
C LYS A 133 9.90 10.32 9.83
N TYR A 134 9.43 9.08 9.97
CA TYR A 134 9.93 7.93 9.22
C TYR A 134 9.05 7.62 8.00
N GLY A 135 9.59 6.93 7.00
CA GLY A 135 8.79 6.38 5.91
C GLY A 135 8.02 5.13 6.36
N ILE A 136 8.73 4.19 7.00
CA ILE A 136 8.18 2.92 7.49
C ILE A 136 8.63 2.69 8.94
N ASP A 137 7.70 2.29 9.82
CA ASP A 137 7.99 1.81 11.17
C ASP A 137 7.57 0.33 11.29
N TYR A 138 8.55 -0.57 11.38
CA TYR A 138 8.33 -1.98 11.70
C TYR A 138 8.27 -2.15 13.22
N VAL A 139 7.07 -2.21 13.77
CA VAL A 139 6.84 -2.19 15.22
C VAL A 139 6.92 -3.60 15.81
N GLU A 140 6.43 -4.63 15.11
CA GLU A 140 6.38 -6.00 15.63
C GLU A 140 6.61 -7.09 14.57
N GLY A 141 7.31 -8.16 14.97
CA GLY A 141 7.19 -9.48 14.35
C GLY A 141 7.91 -9.68 13.00
N ARG A 142 7.19 -10.17 11.99
CA ARG A 142 7.76 -10.92 10.83
C ARG A 142 8.85 -10.20 10.05
N GLY A 143 8.73 -8.88 9.85
CA GLY A 143 9.62 -8.12 8.96
C GLY A 143 9.32 -8.42 7.47
N GLY A 144 9.31 -7.38 6.64
CA GLY A 144 8.98 -7.47 5.21
C GLY A 144 10.20 -7.35 4.29
N ILE A 145 9.94 -7.07 3.02
CA ILE A 145 10.97 -6.74 2.03
C ILE A 145 10.72 -5.29 1.58
N CYS A 146 11.76 -4.46 1.59
CA CYS A 146 11.71 -3.11 1.04
C CYS A 146 12.98 -2.90 0.21
N THR A 147 12.89 -3.00 -1.11
CA THR A 147 14.06 -2.85 -1.98
C THR A 147 13.81 -1.88 -3.10
N ASP A 148 14.88 -1.23 -3.56
CA ASP A 148 14.84 -0.36 -4.73
C ASP A 148 13.82 0.79 -4.57
N CYS A 149 13.54 1.21 -3.33
CA CYS A 149 12.57 2.26 -3.01
C CYS A 149 13.26 3.62 -2.78
N GLU A 150 12.49 4.69 -2.94
CA GLU A 150 12.92 6.06 -2.68
C GLU A 150 12.17 6.65 -1.48
N PHE A 151 12.90 7.31 -0.59
CA PHE A 151 12.40 7.99 0.59
C PHE A 151 12.70 9.48 0.48
N VAL A 152 11.74 10.28 0.03
CA VAL A 152 11.95 11.68 -0.37
C VAL A 152 11.33 12.63 0.66
N ASN A 153 12.09 13.62 1.13
CA ASN A 153 11.57 14.60 2.10
C ASN A 153 11.01 13.91 3.38
N ILE A 154 11.79 12.97 3.92
CA ILE A 154 11.50 12.24 5.16
C ILE A 154 12.30 12.85 6.31
N GLY A 155 11.60 13.34 7.33
CA GLY A 155 12.16 14.21 8.37
C GLY A 155 13.02 13.54 9.46
N CYS A 156 13.10 12.21 9.51
CA CYS A 156 13.98 11.53 10.46
C CYS A 156 15.46 11.86 10.20
N GLU A 157 16.29 11.82 11.24
CA GLU A 157 17.74 11.78 11.08
C GLU A 157 18.17 10.31 10.86
N GLY A 158 18.96 10.04 9.82
CA GLY A 158 19.42 8.69 9.49
C GLY A 158 18.48 7.87 8.61
N ASP A 159 18.36 6.57 8.89
CA ASP A 159 17.60 5.60 8.09
C ASP A 159 16.10 5.95 8.10
N PRO A 160 15.44 6.05 6.92
CA PRO A 160 14.01 6.32 6.83
C PRO A 160 13.13 5.13 7.25
N ILE A 161 13.71 3.95 7.52
CA ILE A 161 13.04 2.76 8.03
C ILE A 161 13.41 2.57 9.50
N LYS A 162 12.41 2.69 10.38
CA LYS A 162 12.55 2.37 11.80
C LYS A 162 12.23 0.90 12.05
N ILE A 163 13.08 0.23 12.83
CA ILE A 163 12.95 -1.19 13.14
C ILE A 163 12.92 -1.37 14.65
N THR A 164 11.83 -1.92 15.17
CA THR A 164 11.68 -2.33 16.57
C THR A 164 11.80 -3.85 16.67
N LEU A 165 12.68 -4.34 17.55
CA LEU A 165 12.85 -5.78 17.77
C LEU A 165 11.54 -6.41 18.25
N PRO A 166 11.18 -7.63 17.79
CA PRO A 166 12.02 -8.58 17.07
C PRO A 166 11.99 -8.46 15.53
N SER A 167 11.46 -7.37 14.96
CA SER A 167 11.35 -7.21 13.51
C SER A 167 12.68 -7.33 12.78
N ARG A 168 12.66 -8.04 11.64
CA ARG A 168 13.84 -8.26 10.77
C ARG A 168 13.47 -8.09 9.29
N PRO A 169 13.10 -6.88 8.85
CA PRO A 169 12.89 -6.64 7.43
C PRO A 169 14.21 -6.78 6.66
N PHE A 170 14.13 -7.25 5.42
CA PHE A 170 15.21 -7.10 4.46
C PHE A 170 15.02 -5.77 3.74
N HIS A 171 15.95 -4.83 3.92
CA HIS A 171 15.89 -3.52 3.28
C HIS A 171 17.25 -3.16 2.67
N GLU A 172 17.31 -3.13 1.34
CA GLU A 172 18.55 -2.93 0.57
C GLU A 172 18.27 -2.10 -0.68
N HIS A 173 19.31 -1.45 -1.20
CA HIS A 173 19.22 -0.60 -2.41
C HIS A 173 18.17 0.52 -2.34
N ASN A 174 17.75 0.93 -1.15
CA ASN A 174 16.87 2.06 -0.94
C ASN A 174 17.67 3.36 -0.95
N LYS A 175 17.04 4.44 -1.41
CA LYS A 175 17.64 5.78 -1.42
C LYS A 175 16.83 6.72 -0.55
N LYS A 176 17.50 7.48 0.31
CA LYS A 176 16.92 8.64 0.99
C LYS A 176 17.35 9.90 0.25
N LEU A 177 16.39 10.76 -0.13
CA LEU A 177 16.58 11.95 -0.96
C LEU A 177 16.06 13.21 -0.25
#